data_AF-A0AAW2R4Q3-F1
#
_entry.id   AF-A0AAW2R4Q3-F1
#
_cell.length_a   1.000
_cell.length_b   1.000
_cell.length_c   1.000
_cell.angle_alpha   90.00
_cell.angle_beta   90.00
_cell.angle_gamma   90.00
#
_symmetry.space_group_name_H-M   'P 1'
#
loop_
_entity.id
_entity.type
_entity.pdbx_description
1 polymer ?
#
loop_
_entity_poly.entity_id
_entity_poly.type
_entity_poly.pdbx_seq_one_letter_code
_entity_poly.pdbx_strand_id
1 'polypeptide(L)'
;MLALGTTIYFYYPVIYLMLTLPSHYGTHSGALVEPYASTRPWMVTEGNHEIETFPIIYPHGFKAYNARWLMPHQESGSTSNLYYSFDVAGVHIIMLGSYTDFDSNSNQYKWLQGDLARVDRRATPWILVLIHAPWYNSNLAHKGEERA
;
A
#
# COMPACT_ATOMS: atom_id res chain seq x y z
N MET A 1 8.76 9.40 -16.42
CA MET A 1 9.38 8.42 -17.34
C MET A 1 10.49 7.73 -16.58
N LEU A 2 10.23 6.52 -16.04
CA LEU A 2 11.23 5.74 -15.31
C LEU A 2 12.15 5.07 -16.34
N ALA A 3 13.47 5.19 -16.17
CA ALA A 3 14.45 4.66 -17.12
C ALA A 3 14.48 3.12 -17.11
N LEU A 4 14.80 2.53 -18.27
CA LEU A 4 15.15 1.11 -18.41
C LEU A 4 16.26 0.76 -17.39
N GLY A 5 15.95 -0.14 -16.45
CA GLY A 5 16.84 -0.51 -15.33
C GLY A 5 16.36 -0.10 -13.93
N THR A 6 15.18 0.51 -13.80
CA THR A 6 14.60 0.84 -12.49
C THR A 6 14.13 -0.44 -11.77
N THR A 7 14.96 -0.96 -10.86
CA THR A 7 14.51 -1.95 -9.86
C THR A 7 13.59 -1.26 -8.86
N ILE A 8 12.31 -1.57 -8.88
CA ILE A 8 11.35 -1.14 -7.86
C ILE A 8 11.37 -2.17 -6.73
N TYR A 9 11.56 -1.70 -5.50
CA TYR A 9 11.44 -2.53 -4.32
C TYR A 9 10.00 -2.44 -3.82
N PHE A 10 9.32 -3.59 -3.80
CA PHE A 10 8.09 -3.77 -3.06
C PHE A 10 8.47 -4.04 -1.62
N TYR A 11 8.19 -3.10 -0.74
CA TYR A 11 8.44 -3.29 0.68
C TYR A 11 7.12 -3.64 1.34
N TYR A 12 6.95 -4.92 1.67
CA TYR A 12 5.78 -5.42 2.37
C TYR A 12 6.18 -6.16 3.65
N PRO A 13 5.58 -5.83 4.80
CA PRO A 13 5.14 -4.49 5.23
C PRO A 13 6.31 -3.67 5.78
N VAL A 14 6.03 -2.44 6.22
CA VAL A 14 6.81 -1.75 7.27
C VAL A 14 6.68 -2.52 8.60
N ILE A 15 6.86 -3.85 8.59
CA ILE A 15 6.24 -4.77 9.56
C ILE A 15 6.97 -4.83 10.89
N TYR A 16 8.14 -4.22 11.02
CA TYR A 16 8.84 -4.19 12.32
C TYR A 16 9.64 -2.92 12.61
N LEU A 17 9.65 -1.90 11.74
CA LEU A 17 10.43 -0.69 12.02
C LEU A 17 9.60 0.45 12.67
N MET A 18 8.28 0.30 12.81
CA MET A 18 7.42 1.28 13.49
C MET A 18 6.70 0.70 14.72
N LEU A 19 7.25 -0.37 15.32
CA LEU A 19 6.72 -0.87 16.58
C LEU A 19 7.25 -0.05 17.77
N THR A 20 6.30 0.63 18.40
CA THR A 20 6.25 1.15 19.78
C THR A 20 6.56 2.64 20.00
N LEU A 21 5.48 3.36 20.37
CA LEU A 21 5.43 4.65 21.08
C LEU A 21 5.66 5.90 20.20
N PRO A 22 5.31 7.12 20.68
CA PRO A 22 4.57 8.16 19.96
C PRO A 22 5.32 8.71 18.72
N SER A 23 4.65 9.57 17.95
CA SER A 23 5.05 10.29 16.71
C SER A 23 6.52 10.66 16.46
N HIS A 24 7.42 10.59 17.45
CA HIS A 24 8.85 10.86 17.39
C HIS A 24 9.70 9.76 16.70
N TYR A 25 9.26 8.50 16.62
CA TYR A 25 10.07 7.42 16.02
C TYR A 25 9.95 7.28 14.50
N GLY A 26 8.88 7.81 13.89
CA GLY A 26 8.76 7.79 12.42
C GLY A 26 9.92 8.48 11.69
N THR A 27 10.51 9.50 12.32
CA THR A 27 11.72 10.18 11.82
C THR A 27 12.96 9.29 11.89
N HIS A 28 13.09 8.46 12.93
CA HIS A 28 14.22 7.54 13.11
C HIS A 28 14.15 6.40 12.09
N SER A 29 12.96 5.83 11.88
CA SER A 29 12.73 4.80 10.86
C SER A 29 12.99 5.34 9.45
N GLY A 30 12.54 6.57 9.16
CA GLY A 30 12.84 7.28 7.90
C GLY A 30 14.34 7.48 7.67
N ALA A 31 15.07 7.94 8.70
CA ALA A 31 16.52 8.11 8.62
C ALA A 31 17.26 6.77 8.42
N LEU A 32 16.77 5.68 9.01
CA LEU A 32 17.37 4.35 8.83
C LEU A 32 17.26 3.87 7.38
N VAL A 33 16.11 4.10 6.74
CA VAL A 33 15.86 3.64 5.37
C VAL A 33 16.28 4.65 4.30
N GLU A 34 16.58 5.90 4.68
CA GLU A 34 16.93 7.00 3.77
C GLU A 34 17.99 6.62 2.73
N PRO A 35 19.13 5.97 3.06
CA PRO A 35 20.15 5.66 2.06
C PRO A 35 19.63 4.77 0.92
N TYR A 36 18.60 3.96 1.19
CA TYR A 36 17.99 3.05 0.22
C TYR A 36 16.78 3.69 -0.48
N ALA A 37 15.90 4.35 0.29
CA ALA A 37 14.69 4.98 -0.24
C ALA A 37 14.98 6.24 -1.08
N SER A 38 16.12 6.92 -0.84
CA SER A 38 16.54 8.09 -1.63
C SER A 38 17.10 7.74 -3.01
N THR A 39 17.53 6.49 -3.22
CA THR A 39 18.18 6.06 -4.46
C THR A 39 17.28 5.21 -5.35
N ARG A 40 16.19 4.66 -4.81
CA ARG A 40 15.24 3.82 -5.55
C ARG A 40 13.82 4.06 -5.06
N PRO A 41 12.81 4.11 -5.96
CA PRO A 41 11.42 4.24 -5.56
C PRO A 41 10.98 3.07 -4.68
N TRP A 42 10.30 3.40 -3.58
CA TRP A 42 9.63 2.43 -2.71
C TRP A 42 8.14 2.63 -2.86
N MET A 43 7.46 1.54 -3.24
CA MET A 43 6.00 1.51 -3.38
C MET A 43 5.46 0.76 -2.17
N VAL A 44 4.74 1.45 -1.31
CA VAL A 44 4.31 0.95 0.00
C VAL A 44 2.80 0.95 0.10
N THR A 45 2.28 -0.02 0.83
CA THR A 45 0.86 -0.09 1.17
C THR A 45 0.71 -0.24 2.68
N GLU A 46 -0.48 0.06 3.14
CA GLU A 46 -0.83 0.10 4.54
C GLU A 46 -1.00 -1.31 5.13
N GLY A 47 -0.73 -1.42 6.42
CA GLY A 47 -1.14 -2.54 7.26
C GLY A 47 -1.82 -2.06 8.54
N ASN A 48 -2.18 -3.01 9.41
CA ASN A 48 -2.84 -2.71 10.68
C ASN A 48 -2.02 -1.78 11.59
N HIS A 49 -0.69 -1.77 11.44
CA HIS A 49 0.20 -0.92 12.22
C HIS A 49 0.18 0.55 11.78
N GLU A 50 -0.27 0.83 10.56
CA GLU A 50 -0.43 2.18 10.02
C GLU A 50 -1.78 2.79 10.36
N ILE A 51 -2.75 2.03 10.90
CA ILE A 51 -4.07 2.56 11.25
C ILE A 51 -3.93 3.70 12.28
N GLU A 52 -3.05 3.60 13.29
CA GLU A 52 -2.74 4.71 14.21
C GLU A 52 -3.98 5.43 14.82
N THR A 53 -5.10 4.73 15.03
CA THR A 53 -6.35 5.34 15.50
C THR A 53 -6.30 5.70 16.98
N PHE A 54 -6.72 6.92 17.30
CA PHE A 54 -7.00 7.37 18.67
C PHE A 54 -8.43 7.93 18.71
N PRO A 55 -9.41 7.27 19.34
CA PRO A 55 -10.84 7.54 19.15
C PRO A 55 -11.29 9.00 19.29
N ILE A 56 -10.59 9.81 20.08
CA ILE A 56 -10.93 11.22 20.34
C ILE A 56 -10.05 12.19 19.54
N ILE A 57 -8.83 11.78 19.17
CA ILE A 57 -7.78 12.67 18.63
C ILE A 57 -7.55 12.41 17.13
N TYR A 58 -7.57 11.15 16.72
CA TYR A 58 -7.34 10.67 15.35
C TYR A 58 -8.32 9.54 15.00
N PRO A 59 -9.61 9.85 14.77
CA PRO A 59 -10.64 8.83 14.59
C PRO A 59 -10.59 8.12 13.23
N HIS A 60 -9.93 8.71 12.22
CA HIS A 60 -9.91 8.20 10.85
C HIS A 60 -8.67 7.37 10.49
N GLY A 61 -7.70 7.29 11.41
CA GLY A 61 -6.46 6.55 11.23
C GLY A 61 -5.54 7.02 10.09
N PHE A 62 -4.47 6.26 9.83
CA PHE A 62 -3.52 6.42 8.70
C PHE A 62 -2.88 7.80 8.54
N LYS A 63 -2.87 8.61 9.60
CA LYS A 63 -2.42 10.00 9.51
C LYS A 63 -0.95 10.09 9.13
N ALA A 64 -0.07 9.31 9.76
CA ALA A 64 1.33 9.38 9.43
C ALA A 64 1.66 8.69 8.11
N TYR A 65 0.97 7.60 7.75
CA TYR A 65 1.10 6.96 6.45
C TYR A 65 0.82 7.95 5.32
N ASN A 66 -0.36 8.59 5.34
CA ASN A 66 -0.76 9.56 4.33
C ASN A 66 0.13 10.81 4.27
N ALA A 67 0.75 11.19 5.39
CA ALA A 67 1.64 12.35 5.43
C ALA A 67 3.06 12.05 4.93
N ARG A 68 3.53 10.81 5.02
CA ARG A 68 4.94 10.43 4.76
C ARG A 68 5.12 9.68 3.45
N TRP A 69 4.12 8.90 3.04
CA TRP A 69 4.19 8.02 1.90
C TRP A 69 3.18 8.46 0.85
N LEU A 70 3.64 9.27 -0.10
CA LEU A 70 2.80 9.77 -1.20
C LEU A 70 2.86 8.78 -2.36
N MET A 71 1.83 7.95 -2.48
CA MET A 71 1.71 6.95 -3.53
C MET A 71 0.92 7.52 -4.73
N PRO A 72 1.09 6.97 -5.95
CA PRO A 72 0.48 7.51 -7.18
C PRO A 72 -1.01 7.14 -7.30
N HIS A 73 -1.78 7.41 -6.26
CA HIS A 73 -3.20 7.06 -6.21
C HIS A 73 -4.02 7.93 -7.16
N GLN A 74 -3.65 9.19 -7.36
CA GLN A 74 -4.36 10.09 -8.28
C GLN A 74 -4.14 9.66 -9.73
N GLU A 75 -2.92 9.26 -10.08
CA GLU A 75 -2.53 8.80 -11.41
C GLU A 75 -3.21 7.48 -11.79
N SER A 76 -3.49 6.61 -10.80
CA SER A 76 -4.31 5.40 -10.99
C SER A 76 -5.82 5.66 -10.91
N GLY A 77 -6.24 6.91 -10.70
CA GLY A 77 -7.65 7.29 -10.58
C GLY A 77 -8.31 6.82 -9.28
N SER A 78 -7.53 6.46 -8.26
CA SER A 78 -7.99 6.19 -6.91
C SER A 78 -8.21 7.49 -6.13
N THR A 79 -9.30 7.52 -5.36
CA THR A 79 -9.61 8.62 -4.44
C THR A 79 -8.87 8.53 -3.11
N SER A 80 -8.07 7.48 -2.89
CA SER A 80 -7.42 7.19 -1.60
C SER A 80 -5.98 6.75 -1.80
N ASN A 81 -5.06 7.26 -0.98
CA ASN A 81 -3.67 6.83 -0.96
C ASN A 81 -3.48 5.39 -0.43
N LEU A 82 -4.53 4.77 0.14
CA LEU A 82 -4.47 3.41 0.71
C LEU A 82 -4.60 2.29 -0.35
N TYR A 83 -5.06 2.61 -1.56
CA TYR A 83 -5.16 1.65 -2.65
C TYR A 83 -4.92 2.35 -3.98
N TYR A 84 -4.06 1.77 -4.82
CA TYR A 84 -3.61 2.40 -6.05
C TYR A 84 -2.95 1.37 -6.97
N SER A 85 -2.66 1.76 -8.20
CA SER A 85 -1.92 0.92 -9.15
C SER A 85 -0.88 1.70 -9.94
N PHE A 86 0.02 0.99 -10.59
CA PHE A 86 1.01 1.57 -11.50
C PHE A 86 1.62 0.50 -12.41
N ASP A 87 2.14 0.94 -13.54
CA ASP A 87 2.82 0.08 -14.51
C ASP A 87 4.34 0.24 -14.41
N VAL A 88 5.06 -0.88 -14.37
CA VAL A 88 6.52 -0.90 -14.46
C VAL A 88 6.98 -2.13 -15.22
N ALA A 89 7.89 -1.93 -16.18
CA ALA A 89 8.58 -3.02 -16.89
C ALA A 89 7.66 -4.15 -17.42
N GLY A 90 6.48 -3.81 -17.94
CA GLY A 90 5.51 -4.79 -18.46
C GLY A 90 4.67 -5.50 -17.40
N VAL A 91 4.64 -4.98 -16.17
CA VAL A 91 3.80 -5.46 -15.07
C VAL A 91 2.86 -4.34 -14.66
N HIS A 92 1.56 -4.64 -14.59
CA HIS A 92 0.57 -3.82 -13.94
C HIS A 92 0.44 -4.25 -12.48
N ILE A 93 0.67 -3.34 -11.55
CA ILE A 93 0.77 -3.65 -10.12
C ILE A 93 -0.33 -2.94 -9.37
N ILE A 94 -1.06 -3.71 -8.56
CA ILE A 94 -2.22 -3.26 -7.80
C ILE A 94 -1.89 -3.42 -6.31
N MET A 95 -2.02 -2.32 -5.58
CA MET A 95 -1.85 -2.26 -4.13
C MET A 95 -3.25 -2.09 -3.53
N LEU A 96 -3.74 -3.09 -2.80
CA LEU A 96 -5.06 -3.02 -2.16
C LEU A 96 -4.91 -2.74 -0.66
N GLY A 97 -5.78 -1.86 -0.16
CA GLY A 97 -5.92 -1.57 1.26
C GLY A 97 -6.69 -2.68 1.95
N SER A 98 -6.04 -3.36 2.88
CA SER A 98 -6.65 -4.45 3.67
C SER A 98 -7.47 -3.93 4.86
N TYR A 99 -7.26 -2.67 5.26
CA TYR A 99 -7.90 -2.05 6.43
C TYR A 99 -8.70 -0.80 6.07
N THR A 100 -9.29 -0.82 4.87
CA THR A 100 -10.25 0.16 4.36
C THR A 100 -11.40 -0.57 3.69
N ASP A 101 -12.59 0.03 3.59
CA ASP A 101 -13.77 -0.65 3.04
C ASP A 101 -13.48 -1.29 1.67
N PHE A 102 -13.68 -2.61 1.56
CA PHE A 102 -13.44 -3.39 0.34
C PHE A 102 -14.66 -4.21 -0.10
N ASP A 103 -15.82 -4.01 0.52
CA ASP A 103 -17.06 -4.63 0.07
C ASP A 103 -17.49 -4.15 -1.33
N SER A 104 -18.46 -4.83 -1.95
CA SER A 104 -18.90 -4.55 -3.32
C SER A 104 -19.46 -3.14 -3.55
N ASN A 105 -19.85 -2.42 -2.49
CA ASN A 105 -20.33 -1.05 -2.56
C ASN A 105 -19.22 -0.02 -2.29
N SER A 106 -18.03 -0.45 -1.86
CA SER A 106 -16.94 0.42 -1.46
C SER A 106 -16.30 1.16 -2.63
N ASN A 107 -15.62 2.26 -2.32
CA ASN A 107 -14.86 3.03 -3.31
C ASN A 107 -13.67 2.22 -3.86
N GLN A 108 -13.00 1.44 -3.01
CA GLN A 108 -11.90 0.56 -3.43
C GLN A 108 -12.38 -0.47 -4.45
N TYR A 109 -13.52 -1.14 -4.19
CA TYR A 109 -14.05 -2.15 -5.10
C TYR A 109 -14.40 -1.56 -6.48
N LYS A 110 -15.13 -0.44 -6.50
CA LYS A 110 -15.50 0.27 -7.73
C LYS A 110 -14.28 0.76 -8.50
N TRP A 111 -13.29 1.30 -7.80
CA TRP A 111 -12.01 1.70 -8.40
C TRP A 111 -11.31 0.50 -9.03
N LEU A 112 -11.18 -0.63 -8.31
CA LEU A 112 -10.49 -1.83 -8.80
C LEU A 112 -11.14 -2.38 -10.07
N GLN A 113 -12.48 -2.38 -10.16
CA GLN A 113 -13.18 -2.77 -11.37
C GLN A 113 -12.81 -1.88 -12.56
N GLY A 114 -12.79 -0.56 -12.35
CA GLY A 114 -12.39 0.40 -13.37
C GLY A 114 -10.93 0.27 -13.76
N ASP A 115 -10.05 -0.01 -12.79
CA ASP A 115 -8.62 -0.16 -13.02
C ASP A 115 -8.30 -1.40 -13.86
N LEU A 116 -8.81 -2.56 -13.47
CA LEU A 116 -8.65 -3.82 -14.20
C LEU A 116 -9.23 -3.75 -15.62
N ALA A 117 -10.32 -3.01 -15.83
CA ALA A 117 -10.93 -2.83 -17.14
C ALA A 117 -10.04 -2.02 -18.12
N ARG A 118 -9.10 -1.21 -17.61
CA ARG A 118 -8.19 -0.39 -18.42
C ARG A 118 -6.88 -1.10 -18.79
N VAL A 119 -6.59 -2.26 -18.20
CA VAL A 119 -5.31 -2.96 -18.40
C VAL A 119 -5.20 -3.51 -19.83
N ASP A 120 -4.23 -3.01 -20.59
CA ASP A 120 -3.82 -3.62 -21.86
C ASP A 120 -2.80 -4.74 -21.62
N ARG A 121 -3.25 -5.99 -21.69
CA ARG A 121 -2.42 -7.18 -21.49
C ARG A 121 -1.33 -7.38 -22.55
N ARG A 122 -1.34 -6.63 -23.65
CA ARG A 122 -0.20 -6.62 -24.61
C ARG A 122 0.93 -5.73 -24.11
N ALA A 123 0.60 -4.63 -23.44
CA ALA A 123 1.57 -3.71 -22.85
C ALA A 123 2.07 -4.22 -21.48
N THR A 124 1.15 -4.67 -20.63
CA THR A 124 1.42 -5.24 -19.30
C THR A 124 0.88 -6.68 -19.20
N PRO A 125 1.58 -7.67 -19.76
CA PRO A 125 1.12 -9.07 -19.74
C PRO A 125 0.97 -9.63 -18.32
N TRP A 126 1.70 -9.10 -17.35
CA TRP A 126 1.65 -9.51 -15.95
C TRP A 126 0.80 -8.56 -15.12
N ILE A 127 -0.02 -9.14 -14.25
CA ILE A 127 -0.73 -8.40 -13.21
C ILE A 127 -0.25 -8.96 -11.86
N LEU A 128 0.18 -8.07 -10.97
CA LEU A 128 0.59 -8.41 -9.61
C LEU A 128 -0.31 -7.67 -8.62
N VAL A 129 -0.78 -8.37 -7.58
CA VAL A 129 -1.61 -7.78 -6.52
C VAL A 129 -0.89 -7.95 -5.20
N LEU A 130 -0.81 -6.87 -4.42
CA LEU A 130 -0.21 -6.84 -3.09
C LEU A 130 -1.27 -6.43 -2.07
N ILE A 131 -1.33 -7.18 -0.96
CA ILE A 131 -2.28 -7.03 0.15
C ILE A 131 -1.56 -7.32 1.47
N HIS A 132 -2.04 -6.76 2.58
CA HIS A 132 -1.43 -6.95 3.90
C HIS A 132 -1.99 -8.19 4.57
N ALA A 133 -3.32 -8.24 4.67
CA ALA A 133 -4.03 -9.35 5.29
C ALA A 133 -4.11 -10.51 4.28
N PRO A 134 -3.40 -11.63 4.51
CA PRO A 134 -3.34 -12.71 3.53
C PRO A 134 -4.68 -13.46 3.46
N TRP A 135 -5.23 -13.61 2.25
CA TRP A 135 -6.46 -14.39 2.04
C TRP A 135 -6.28 -15.89 2.31
N TYR A 136 -5.07 -16.40 2.11
CA TYR A 136 -4.71 -17.79 2.35
C TYR A 136 -3.53 -17.85 3.30
N ASN A 137 -3.79 -18.25 4.54
CA ASN A 137 -2.80 -18.39 5.60
C ASN A 137 -3.15 -19.61 6.47
N SER A 138 -2.17 -20.49 6.72
CA SER A 138 -2.32 -21.68 7.56
C SER A 138 -1.76 -21.52 8.98
N ASN A 139 -1.20 -20.36 9.31
CA ASN A 139 -0.73 -20.03 10.65
C ASN A 139 -1.92 -19.75 11.58
N LEU A 140 -1.69 -19.92 12.89
CA LEU A 140 -2.66 -19.51 13.89
C LEU A 140 -2.75 -17.98 14.00
N ALA A 141 -1.62 -17.29 13.87
CA ALA A 141 -1.58 -15.83 13.80
C ALA A 141 -2.21 -15.33 12.49
N HIS A 142 -2.98 -14.24 12.58
CA HIS A 142 -3.67 -13.60 11.45
C HIS A 142 -4.73 -14.48 10.75
N LYS A 143 -5.22 -15.52 11.43
CA LYS A 143 -6.32 -16.35 10.93
C LYS A 143 -7.63 -15.53 10.93
N GLY A 144 -8.25 -15.35 9.77
CA GLY A 144 -9.50 -14.60 9.63
C GLY A 144 -9.30 -13.09 9.43
N GLU A 145 -8.06 -12.62 9.37
CA GLU A 145 -7.74 -11.19 9.17
C GLU A 145 -8.19 -10.67 7.80
N GLU A 146 -8.44 -11.55 6.83
CA GLU A 146 -8.99 -11.20 5.52
C GLU A 146 -10.42 -10.62 5.58
N ARG A 147 -11.06 -10.67 6.75
CA ARG A 147 -12.42 -10.18 7.01
C ARG A 147 -12.46 -8.92 7.87
N ALA A 148 -11.28 -8.38 8.22
CA ALA A 148 -11.13 -7.24 9.11
C ALA A 148 -11.78 -5.97 8.54
#